data_AF-A0A9W4P657-F1
#
_entry.id   AF-A0A9W4P657-F1
#
_cell.length_a   1.000
_cell.length_b   1.000
_cell.length_c   1.000
_cell.angle_alpha   90.00
_cell.angle_beta   90.00
_cell.angle_gamma   90.00
#
_symmetry.space_group_name_H-M   'P 1'
#
loop_
_entity.id
_entity.type
_entity.pdbx_description
1 polymer ?
#
loop_
_entity_poly.entity_id
_entity_poly.type
_entity_poly.pdbx_seq_one_letter_code
_entity_poly.pdbx_strand_id
1 'polypeptide(L)'
;MRRAATLLQLPLFLAAQAIGSEDVNYDPDENYRPRNVTGLDYYYYPWIGSYYNGSAVFTISDVEPQDDRSDSEIEEEGELELCGQLRNITYTWSYPAILAITETEPEDERPKNTNPIDVSLFTSYSNFTQYFSDYMDSSNMQTRDVPFIFESIEMSRYSFPTSRDTKPDFNLTVAEDTGNELPFRVTGSSELEQNPLGTLQMNMSTCSRTEGWWGVVPISLDDDLDDVSGGTNPTVQLTFDDSSASFSIRSWIVANTLAEEDEETPRISARLTIEFLGRIDAARSDVLNEGTPVIWTPSMGFGNNSLSLDYESGALAAAGVNIRQIWSILGAVLAYIFI
;
A
#
# COMPACT_ATOMS: atom_id res chain seq x y z
N MET A 1 -11.67 -63.09 -27.96
CA MET A 1 -10.76 -61.97 -27.62
C MET A 1 -11.34 -60.67 -28.17
N ARG A 2 -11.11 -59.56 -27.44
CA ARG A 2 -11.51 -58.15 -27.70
C ARG A 2 -12.95 -57.82 -27.25
N ARG A 3 -13.16 -57.49 -25.97
CA ARG A 3 -13.03 -56.16 -25.32
C ARG A 3 -13.93 -55.09 -25.96
N ALA A 4 -15.16 -55.00 -25.44
CA ALA A 4 -15.90 -53.76 -25.38
C ALA A 4 -15.72 -53.22 -23.95
N ALA A 5 -14.84 -52.23 -23.79
CA ALA A 5 -14.76 -51.43 -22.56
C ALA A 5 -15.29 -50.04 -22.92
N THR A 6 -16.49 -49.79 -22.42
CA THR A 6 -17.36 -48.67 -22.73
C THR A 6 -16.79 -47.37 -22.19
N LEU A 7 -16.76 -46.36 -23.06
CA LEU A 7 -16.67 -44.93 -22.81
C LEU A 7 -17.51 -44.47 -21.61
N LEU A 8 -16.94 -44.47 -20.40
CA LEU A 8 -17.61 -43.98 -19.19
C LEU A 8 -16.67 -43.16 -18.28
N GLN A 9 -15.60 -42.60 -18.84
CA GLN A 9 -14.62 -41.81 -18.09
C GLN A 9 -14.69 -40.29 -18.35
N LEU A 10 -15.56 -39.81 -19.24
CA LEU A 10 -15.61 -38.38 -19.56
C LEU A 10 -16.39 -37.46 -18.57
N PRO A 11 -17.38 -37.90 -17.77
CA PRO A 11 -18.06 -36.97 -16.87
C PRO A 11 -17.36 -36.82 -15.50
N LEU A 12 -16.29 -37.56 -15.22
CA LEU A 12 -15.53 -37.43 -13.97
C LEU A 12 -14.48 -36.31 -13.96
N PHE A 13 -14.22 -35.66 -15.11
CA PHE A 13 -13.24 -34.57 -15.22
C PHE A 13 -13.83 -33.17 -15.07
N LEU A 14 -15.15 -33.03 -14.94
CA LEU A 14 -15.82 -31.72 -14.73
C LEU A 14 -16.22 -31.45 -13.27
N ALA A 15 -15.87 -32.37 -12.37
CA ALA A 15 -15.92 -32.13 -10.92
C ALA A 15 -14.49 -32.04 -10.38
N ALA A 16 -13.66 -31.20 -10.99
CA ALA A 16 -12.51 -30.66 -10.27
C ALA A 16 -13.10 -29.68 -9.24
N GLN A 17 -13.48 -30.19 -8.07
CA GLN A 17 -13.51 -29.34 -6.89
C GLN A 17 -12.11 -28.74 -6.80
N ALA A 18 -12.04 -27.42 -6.66
CA ALA A 18 -10.80 -26.73 -6.35
C ALA A 18 -10.21 -27.36 -5.09
N ILE A 19 -9.24 -28.27 -5.27
CA ILE A 19 -8.44 -28.76 -4.15
C ILE A 19 -7.45 -27.63 -3.90
N GLY A 20 -7.83 -26.66 -3.08
CA GLY A 20 -6.85 -25.82 -2.41
C GLY A 20 -5.92 -26.77 -1.66
N SER A 21 -4.64 -26.80 -2.00
CA SER A 21 -3.67 -27.59 -1.25
C SER A 21 -3.53 -26.94 0.12
N GLU A 22 -3.81 -27.68 1.20
CA GLU A 22 -3.53 -27.23 2.57
C GLU A 22 -2.12 -26.62 2.63
N ASP A 23 -2.02 -25.35 3.02
CA ASP A 23 -0.72 -24.72 3.19
C ASP A 23 -0.11 -25.22 4.49
N VAL A 24 0.88 -26.10 4.36
CA VAL A 24 1.55 -26.74 5.51
C VAL A 24 2.28 -25.71 6.39
N ASN A 25 2.53 -24.51 5.88
CA ASN A 25 3.18 -23.43 6.62
C ASN A 25 2.19 -22.36 7.11
N TYR A 26 0.88 -22.55 6.94
CA TYR A 26 -0.10 -21.63 7.49
C TYR A 26 -0.21 -21.82 9.00
N ASP A 27 0.04 -20.72 9.73
CA ASP A 27 -0.19 -20.65 11.16
C ASP A 27 -1.51 -19.89 11.41
N PRO A 28 -2.55 -20.54 11.97
CA PRO A 28 -3.81 -19.86 12.29
C PRO A 28 -3.69 -18.84 13.43
N ASP A 29 -2.60 -18.87 14.18
CA ASP A 29 -2.35 -17.90 15.23
C ASP A 29 -1.73 -16.61 14.65
N GLU A 30 -1.23 -16.59 13.41
CA GLU A 30 -0.66 -15.39 12.78
C GLU A 30 -1.69 -14.57 11.96
N ASN A 31 -1.34 -13.33 11.62
CA ASN A 31 -2.14 -12.47 10.74
C ASN A 31 -1.91 -12.74 9.22
N TYR A 32 -1.09 -13.73 8.85
CA TYR A 32 -0.82 -14.00 7.44
C TYR A 32 -1.89 -14.87 6.80
N ARG A 33 -2.21 -14.57 5.54
CA ARG A 33 -2.99 -15.46 4.70
C ARG A 33 -2.16 -16.66 4.27
N PRO A 34 -2.79 -17.82 3.99
CA PRO A 34 -2.12 -18.93 3.34
C PRO A 34 -1.40 -18.48 2.06
N ARG A 35 -0.18 -18.97 1.80
CA ARG A 35 0.67 -18.63 0.65
C ARG A 35 0.32 -19.38 -0.64
N ASN A 36 -0.85 -20.03 -0.68
CA ASN A 36 -1.32 -20.87 -1.79
C ASN A 36 -2.44 -20.21 -2.63
N VAL A 37 -2.75 -18.94 -2.40
CA VAL A 37 -3.79 -18.19 -3.12
C VAL A 37 -3.27 -17.82 -4.51
N THR A 38 -3.74 -18.56 -5.51
CA THR A 38 -3.32 -18.37 -6.91
C THR A 38 -3.72 -16.98 -7.40
N GLY A 39 -2.76 -16.24 -7.97
CA GLY A 39 -3.00 -14.92 -8.57
C GLY A 39 -3.03 -13.75 -7.57
N LEU A 40 -2.78 -14.02 -6.28
CA LEU A 40 -2.65 -12.99 -5.26
C LEU A 40 -1.21 -12.44 -5.27
N ASP A 41 -1.09 -11.12 -5.29
CA ASP A 41 0.21 -10.47 -5.09
C ASP A 41 0.47 -10.32 -3.59
N TYR A 42 1.27 -11.24 -3.05
CA TYR A 42 1.61 -11.27 -1.63
C TYR A 42 2.48 -10.09 -1.19
N TYR A 43 2.97 -9.24 -2.10
CA TYR A 43 3.59 -7.99 -1.69
C TYR A 43 2.55 -7.02 -1.11
N TYR A 44 1.35 -6.98 -1.70
CA TYR A 44 0.29 -6.05 -1.32
C TYR A 44 -0.78 -6.68 -0.43
N TYR A 45 -1.07 -7.97 -0.62
CA TYR A 45 -2.22 -8.65 -0.01
C TYR A 45 -1.88 -9.82 0.94
N PRO A 46 -0.77 -9.83 1.71
CA PRO A 46 -0.38 -11.01 2.48
C PRO A 46 -1.14 -11.17 3.81
N TRP A 47 -1.82 -10.14 4.32
CA TRP A 47 -2.41 -10.13 5.67
C TRP A 47 -3.93 -10.30 5.65
N ILE A 48 -4.49 -10.76 6.76
CA ILE A 48 -5.94 -10.81 6.99
C ILE A 48 -6.43 -9.37 7.14
N GLY A 49 -7.41 -8.98 6.31
CA GLY A 49 -7.89 -7.60 6.33
C GLY A 49 -8.71 -7.15 5.13
N SER A 50 -9.05 -5.87 5.13
CA SER A 50 -9.77 -5.19 4.04
C SER A 50 -8.82 -4.32 3.22
N TYR A 51 -8.97 -4.43 1.90
CA TYR A 51 -8.14 -3.73 0.93
C TYR A 51 -9.01 -2.85 0.04
N TYR A 52 -8.61 -1.60 -0.17
CA TYR A 52 -9.39 -0.62 -0.93
C TYR A 52 -8.57 -0.09 -2.09
N ASN A 53 -9.13 -0.16 -3.28
CA ASN A 53 -8.55 0.43 -4.49
C ASN A 53 -9.06 1.86 -4.66
N GLY A 54 -8.15 2.78 -4.96
CA GLY A 54 -8.50 4.18 -5.14
C GLY A 54 -7.36 5.00 -5.72
N SER A 55 -7.34 6.28 -5.35
CA SER A 55 -6.25 7.18 -5.69
C SER A 55 -5.89 8.01 -4.49
N ALA A 56 -4.59 8.20 -4.27
CA ALA A 56 -4.04 9.10 -3.27
C ALA A 56 -3.74 10.43 -3.95
N VAL A 57 -4.37 11.50 -3.49
CA VAL A 57 -4.19 12.89 -3.92
C VAL A 57 -3.29 13.57 -2.92
N PHE A 58 -2.20 14.15 -3.40
CA PHE A 58 -1.24 14.89 -2.61
C PHE A 58 -1.43 16.36 -2.90
N THR A 59 -1.40 17.19 -1.87
CA THR A 59 -1.53 18.64 -1.97
C THR A 59 -0.46 19.31 -1.13
N ILE A 60 0.31 20.18 -1.76
CA ILE A 60 1.23 21.13 -1.11
C ILE A 60 0.60 22.51 -1.15
N SER A 61 0.42 23.12 0.02
CA SER A 61 -0.17 24.44 0.20
C SER A 61 0.57 25.25 1.26
N ASP A 62 0.22 26.53 1.40
CA ASP A 62 0.82 27.43 2.39
C ASP A 62 2.36 27.47 2.27
N VAL A 63 2.85 27.64 1.03
CA VAL A 63 4.28 27.66 0.71
C VAL A 63 4.92 28.94 1.25
N GLU A 64 5.96 28.78 2.05
CA GLU A 64 6.76 29.85 2.66
C GLU A 64 8.25 29.65 2.34
N PRO A 65 9.04 30.72 2.23
CA PRO A 65 10.49 30.59 2.05
C PRO A 65 11.12 30.06 3.34
N GLN A 66 12.01 29.09 3.22
CA GLN A 66 12.84 28.63 4.35
C GLN A 66 14.16 29.41 4.30
N ASP A 67 14.39 30.27 5.29
CA ASP A 67 15.59 31.08 5.39
C ASP A 67 16.56 30.47 6.40
N ASP A 68 17.56 29.75 5.91
CA ASP A 68 18.57 29.08 6.75
C ASP A 68 19.66 30.06 7.26
N ARG A 69 19.56 31.35 6.91
CA ARG A 69 20.51 32.39 7.34
C ARG A 69 20.28 32.75 8.82
N SER A 70 21.32 33.24 9.47
CA SER A 70 21.21 33.74 10.84
C SER A 70 20.37 35.01 10.92
N ASP A 71 19.73 35.27 12.07
CA ASP A 71 18.97 36.51 12.32
C ASP A 71 19.77 37.78 11.97
N SER A 72 21.08 37.77 12.23
CA SER A 72 21.97 38.89 11.89
C SER A 72 22.13 39.12 10.39
N GLU A 73 22.15 38.04 9.59
CA GLU A 73 22.21 38.14 8.13
C GLU A 73 20.86 38.59 7.56
N ILE A 74 19.75 38.12 8.15
CA ILE A 74 18.40 38.57 7.79
C ILE A 74 18.22 40.06 8.11
N GLU A 75 18.72 40.55 9.25
CA GLU A 75 18.68 41.98 9.59
C GLU A 75 19.50 42.87 8.62
N GLU A 76 20.60 42.34 8.06
CA GLU A 76 21.48 43.08 7.14
C GLU A 76 20.97 43.04 5.68
N GLU A 77 20.56 41.87 5.21
CA GLU A 77 20.22 41.61 3.81
C GLU A 77 18.71 41.64 3.51
N GLY A 78 17.88 41.57 4.55
CA GLY A 78 16.43 41.45 4.46
C GLY A 78 15.94 39.99 4.41
N GLU A 79 14.65 39.80 4.71
CA GLU A 79 13.99 38.49 4.66
C GLU A 79 14.00 37.89 3.25
N LEU A 80 14.22 36.58 3.17
CA LEU A 80 14.11 35.84 1.91
C LEU A 80 12.67 35.88 1.40
N GLU A 81 12.47 36.29 0.15
CA GLU A 81 11.15 36.29 -0.47
C GLU A 81 11.03 35.19 -1.53
N LEU A 82 9.88 34.51 -1.57
CA LEU A 82 9.56 33.62 -2.70
C LEU A 82 9.55 34.40 -4.02
N CYS A 83 9.97 33.77 -5.11
CA CYS A 83 9.78 34.34 -6.44
C CYS A 83 8.31 34.23 -6.90
N GLY A 84 7.95 35.00 -7.94
CA GLY A 84 6.57 35.07 -8.43
C GLY A 84 5.96 33.72 -8.85
N GLN A 85 6.77 32.74 -9.26
CA GLN A 85 6.32 31.40 -9.66
C GLN A 85 5.95 30.50 -8.47
N LEU A 86 6.43 30.82 -7.26
CA LEU A 86 6.19 30.06 -6.02
C LEU A 86 5.22 30.75 -5.06
N ARG A 87 4.94 32.05 -5.23
CA ARG A 87 4.00 32.79 -4.36
C ARG A 87 2.56 32.33 -4.56
N ASN A 88 1.86 32.05 -3.46
CA ASN A 88 0.42 31.72 -3.42
C ASN A 88 0.01 30.56 -4.33
N ILE A 89 0.90 29.58 -4.50
CA ILE A 89 0.64 28.41 -5.33
C ILE A 89 0.18 27.23 -4.46
N THR A 90 -0.66 26.39 -5.06
CA THR A 90 -1.03 25.09 -4.49
C THR A 90 -0.72 24.04 -5.55
N TYR A 91 0.06 23.04 -5.17
CA TYR A 91 0.40 21.93 -6.05
C TYR A 91 -0.44 20.73 -5.67
N THR A 92 -1.06 20.11 -6.68
CA THR A 92 -1.86 18.90 -6.49
C THR A 92 -1.51 17.88 -7.55
N TRP A 93 -1.26 16.64 -7.13
CA TRP A 93 -1.05 15.50 -8.02
C TRP A 93 -1.67 14.24 -7.40
N SER A 94 -1.77 13.16 -8.16
CA SER A 94 -2.39 11.93 -7.69
C SER A 94 -1.73 10.68 -8.23
N TYR A 95 -1.72 9.62 -7.41
CA TYR A 95 -1.28 8.29 -7.78
C TYR A 95 -2.40 7.27 -7.57
N PRO A 96 -2.57 6.27 -8.46
CA PRO A 96 -3.25 5.02 -8.12
C PRO A 96 -2.74 4.48 -6.78
N ALA A 97 -3.66 4.02 -5.93
CA ALA A 97 -3.33 3.61 -4.57
C ALA A 97 -4.14 2.41 -4.09
N ILE A 98 -3.52 1.60 -3.23
CA ILE A 98 -4.15 0.55 -2.42
C ILE A 98 -4.00 0.95 -0.96
N LEU A 99 -5.12 1.02 -0.24
CA LEU A 99 -5.14 1.13 1.21
C LEU A 99 -5.41 -0.26 1.80
N ALA A 100 -4.48 -0.77 2.61
CA ALA A 100 -4.64 -1.98 3.38
C ALA A 100 -4.97 -1.61 4.83
N ILE A 101 -6.03 -2.22 5.37
CA ILE A 101 -6.43 -2.12 6.77
C ILE A 101 -6.54 -3.55 7.29
N THR A 102 -5.64 -3.94 8.18
CA THR A 102 -5.43 -5.36 8.50
C THR A 102 -5.56 -5.61 9.99
N GLU A 103 -5.77 -6.88 10.32
CA GLU A 103 -5.54 -7.37 11.68
C GLU A 103 -4.10 -7.09 12.07
N THR A 104 -3.85 -7.30 13.35
CA THR A 104 -2.56 -7.05 13.95
C THR A 104 -2.01 -8.39 14.46
N GLU A 105 -0.71 -8.65 14.34
CA GLU A 105 -0.11 -9.89 14.87
C GLU A 105 -0.42 -10.08 16.37
N PRO A 106 -0.43 -11.33 16.88
CA PRO A 106 -0.74 -11.65 18.27
C PRO A 106 0.18 -10.99 19.29
N GLU A 107 -0.36 -10.78 20.49
CA GLU A 107 0.33 -10.14 21.62
C GLU A 107 1.63 -10.87 22.04
N ASP A 108 1.71 -12.19 21.89
CA ASP A 108 2.85 -13.01 22.35
C ASP A 108 4.08 -12.94 21.42
N GLU A 109 3.89 -12.47 20.18
CA GLU A 109 4.96 -12.37 19.17
C GLU A 109 5.47 -10.95 18.99
N ARG A 110 4.90 -9.98 19.72
CA ARG A 110 5.11 -8.58 19.45
C ARG A 110 5.88 -7.79 20.52
N PRO A 111 6.55 -6.70 20.10
CA PRO A 111 6.75 -5.51 20.94
C PRO A 111 5.40 -5.00 21.44
N LYS A 112 5.34 -4.01 22.34
CA LYS A 112 4.04 -3.39 22.69
C LYS A 112 3.45 -2.62 21.49
N ASN A 113 3.00 -3.28 20.43
CA ASN A 113 2.13 -2.68 19.43
C ASN A 113 0.79 -2.44 20.12
N THR A 114 0.48 -1.17 20.33
CA THR A 114 -0.75 -0.70 20.97
C THR A 114 -1.83 -0.34 19.95
N ASN A 115 -1.53 -0.43 18.64
CA ASN A 115 -2.51 -0.08 17.62
C ASN A 115 -3.59 -1.16 17.54
N PRO A 116 -4.88 -0.78 17.45
CA PRO A 116 -5.97 -1.73 17.33
C PRO A 116 -6.07 -2.38 15.94
N ILE A 117 -5.40 -1.81 14.94
CA ILE A 117 -5.33 -2.24 13.53
C ILE A 117 -4.00 -1.80 12.94
N ASP A 118 -3.55 -2.45 11.87
CA ASP A 118 -2.41 -1.98 11.06
C ASP A 118 -2.94 -1.33 9.77
N VAL A 119 -2.31 -0.23 9.34
CA VAL A 119 -2.75 0.58 8.18
C VAL A 119 -1.56 0.87 7.27
N SER A 120 -1.71 0.54 5.99
CA SER A 120 -0.70 0.83 4.97
C SER A 120 -1.30 1.39 3.69
N LEU A 121 -0.70 2.45 3.14
CA LEU A 121 -1.07 3.05 1.87
C LEU A 121 0.09 2.84 0.89
N PHE A 122 -0.17 2.08 -0.18
CA PHE A 122 0.75 1.87 -1.28
C PHE A 122 0.32 2.70 -2.48
N THR A 123 1.24 3.41 -3.12
CA THR A 123 0.96 4.18 -4.34
C THR A 123 1.66 3.58 -5.56
N SER A 124 1.29 4.02 -6.77
CA SER A 124 1.96 3.60 -8.00
C SER A 124 1.99 4.72 -9.03
N TYR A 125 3.04 4.78 -9.87
CA TYR A 125 3.11 5.75 -10.97
C TYR A 125 2.09 5.50 -12.09
N SER A 126 1.64 4.26 -12.29
CA SER A 126 0.72 3.94 -13.40
C SER A 126 -0.27 2.83 -13.06
N ASN A 127 0.23 1.64 -12.72
CA ASN A 127 -0.54 0.50 -12.26
C ASN A 127 0.32 -0.34 -11.32
N PHE A 128 -0.32 -1.03 -10.39
CA PHE A 128 0.36 -2.00 -9.54
C PHE A 128 0.91 -3.15 -10.40
N THR A 129 2.23 -3.25 -10.44
CA THR A 129 2.94 -4.36 -11.06
C THR A 129 2.67 -5.62 -10.24
N GLN A 130 2.28 -6.71 -10.89
CA GLN A 130 2.18 -8.02 -10.23
C GLN A 130 3.60 -8.56 -10.00
N TYR A 131 4.02 -8.68 -8.75
CA TYR A 131 5.26 -9.34 -8.40
C TYR A 131 4.99 -10.83 -8.24
N PHE A 132 5.24 -11.59 -9.31
CA PHE A 132 5.23 -13.05 -9.20
C PHE A 132 6.37 -13.45 -8.26
N SER A 133 5.97 -13.97 -7.11
CA SER A 133 6.84 -14.43 -6.03
C SER A 133 7.91 -15.37 -6.56
N ASP A 134 9.10 -14.84 -6.79
CA ASP A 134 10.37 -15.55 -6.75
C ASP A 134 11.46 -14.48 -6.76
N TYR A 135 12.01 -14.18 -5.58
CA TYR A 135 13.17 -13.31 -5.39
C TYR A 135 12.98 -11.84 -5.78
N MET A 136 12.57 -10.99 -4.81
CA MET A 136 12.87 -9.57 -4.91
C MET A 136 13.28 -9.01 -3.54
N ASP A 137 14.51 -8.53 -3.48
CA ASP A 137 15.09 -7.69 -2.44
C ASP A 137 14.30 -6.36 -2.37
N SER A 138 13.55 -6.16 -1.29
CA SER A 138 12.61 -5.03 -1.10
C SER A 138 13.27 -3.66 -1.19
N SER A 139 14.58 -3.58 -0.94
CA SER A 139 15.34 -2.32 -0.90
C SER A 139 15.39 -1.60 -2.27
N ASN A 140 15.38 -2.34 -3.37
CA ASN A 140 15.50 -1.76 -4.72
C ASN A 140 14.17 -1.54 -5.44
N MET A 141 13.06 -2.09 -4.92
CA MET A 141 11.73 -2.00 -5.53
C MET A 141 10.98 -0.73 -5.14
N GLN A 142 11.14 -0.28 -3.88
CA GLN A 142 10.44 0.89 -3.35
C GLN A 142 10.66 2.13 -4.24
N THR A 143 11.86 2.32 -4.78
CA THR A 143 12.19 3.56 -5.50
C THR A 143 11.67 3.63 -6.95
N ARG A 144 11.35 2.50 -7.59
CA ARG A 144 11.04 2.50 -9.04
C ARG A 144 9.55 2.55 -9.36
N ASP A 145 8.72 1.83 -8.62
CA ASP A 145 7.30 1.65 -8.97
C ASP A 145 6.33 2.24 -7.95
N VAL A 146 6.81 2.58 -6.74
CA VAL A 146 5.98 2.99 -5.59
C VAL A 146 6.43 4.38 -5.10
N PRO A 147 5.88 5.48 -5.64
CA PRO A 147 6.36 6.83 -5.33
C PRO A 147 6.23 7.22 -3.85
N PHE A 148 5.36 6.55 -3.11
CA PHE A 148 5.10 6.78 -1.70
C PHE A 148 4.53 5.54 -1.02
N ILE A 149 5.00 5.27 0.20
CA ILE A 149 4.45 4.27 1.10
C ILE A 149 4.20 4.94 2.45
N PHE A 150 3.03 4.70 3.01
CA PHE A 150 2.76 4.92 4.42
C PHE A 150 2.52 3.58 5.08
N GLU A 151 3.09 3.35 6.25
CA GLU A 151 2.79 2.20 7.11
C GLU A 151 2.64 2.74 8.54
N SER A 152 1.63 2.28 9.29
CA SER A 152 1.46 2.68 10.70
C SER A 152 2.48 2.01 11.64
N ILE A 153 3.06 0.91 11.16
CA ILE A 153 4.14 0.13 11.76
C ILE A 153 4.84 -0.60 10.62
N GLU A 154 6.16 -0.79 10.72
CA GLU A 154 6.92 -1.57 9.74
C GLU A 154 6.30 -2.98 9.57
N MET A 155 5.76 -3.25 8.37
CA MET A 155 5.12 -4.53 8.07
C MET A 155 6.13 -5.53 7.49
N SER A 156 6.19 -6.75 8.07
CA SER A 156 7.04 -7.82 7.53
C SER A 156 6.40 -8.46 6.30
N ARG A 157 7.13 -8.45 5.17
CA ARG A 157 6.64 -8.97 3.87
C ARG A 157 7.15 -10.38 3.52
N TYR A 158 8.15 -10.91 4.24
CA TYR A 158 8.88 -12.12 3.82
C TYR A 158 8.78 -13.28 4.81
N SER A 159 8.74 -12.99 6.11
CA SER A 159 8.76 -13.98 7.19
C SER A 159 8.68 -13.22 8.51
N PHE A 160 7.90 -13.72 9.48
CA PHE A 160 7.88 -13.46 10.94
C PHE A 160 8.39 -12.10 11.44
N PRO A 161 7.68 -11.44 12.37
CA PRO A 161 7.83 -10.02 12.68
C PRO A 161 9.28 -9.53 12.67
N THR A 162 9.52 -8.47 11.89
CA THR A 162 10.72 -7.63 11.89
C THR A 162 10.97 -7.20 13.32
N SER A 163 11.83 -7.93 14.05
CA SER A 163 12.20 -7.68 15.45
C SER A 163 11.05 -7.57 16.48
N ARG A 164 11.20 -8.25 17.62
CA ARG A 164 10.27 -8.13 18.77
C ARG A 164 10.26 -6.75 19.44
N ASP A 165 11.04 -5.77 18.93
CA ASP A 165 11.20 -4.44 19.49
C ASP A 165 10.68 -3.29 18.60
N THR A 166 10.13 -3.59 17.42
CA THR A 166 9.56 -2.60 16.48
C THR A 166 8.40 -1.81 17.08
N LYS A 167 8.56 -0.49 17.16
CA LYS A 167 7.51 0.41 17.65
C LYS A 167 6.61 0.86 16.49
N PRO A 168 5.33 1.15 16.74
CA PRO A 168 4.49 1.76 15.72
C PRO A 168 5.03 3.15 15.36
N ASP A 169 4.98 3.46 14.07
CA ASP A 169 5.31 4.78 13.54
C ASP A 169 4.23 5.81 13.89
N PHE A 170 2.99 5.34 14.02
CA PHE A 170 1.82 6.13 14.40
C PHE A 170 1.04 5.45 15.52
N ASN A 171 0.67 6.22 16.55
CA ASN A 171 -0.23 5.75 17.60
C ASN A 171 -1.68 5.91 17.11
N LEU A 172 -2.33 4.78 16.82
CA LEU A 172 -3.70 4.75 16.29
C LEU A 172 -4.73 4.48 17.39
N THR A 173 -5.91 5.06 17.26
CA THR A 173 -7.05 4.85 18.16
C THR A 173 -8.34 4.73 17.35
N VAL A 174 -9.13 3.70 17.63
CA VAL A 174 -10.46 3.49 17.06
C VAL A 174 -11.50 4.13 17.97
N ALA A 175 -12.44 4.90 17.41
CA ALA A 175 -13.52 5.51 18.18
C ALA A 175 -14.48 4.44 18.75
N GLU A 176 -14.98 4.62 19.97
CA GLU A 176 -15.84 3.63 20.65
C GLU A 176 -17.22 3.46 19.99
N ASP A 177 -17.78 4.53 19.43
CA ASP A 177 -19.14 4.57 18.85
C ASP A 177 -19.17 4.24 17.34
N THR A 178 -18.39 3.25 16.92
CA THR A 178 -18.12 2.94 15.51
C THR A 178 -18.33 1.45 15.22
N GLY A 179 -18.39 1.04 13.94
CA GLY A 179 -18.39 -0.38 13.55
C GLY A 179 -19.75 -1.08 13.60
N ASN A 180 -20.72 -0.59 14.38
CA ASN A 180 -22.09 -1.12 14.41
C ASN A 180 -22.98 -0.34 13.43
N GLU A 181 -23.14 -0.82 12.19
CA GLU A 181 -23.85 -0.14 11.08
C GLU A 181 -23.28 1.25 10.70
N LEU A 182 -22.22 1.69 11.37
CA LEU A 182 -21.50 2.93 11.13
C LEU A 182 -20.07 2.61 10.69
N PRO A 183 -19.50 3.36 9.73
CA PRO A 183 -18.11 3.21 9.36
C PRO A 183 -17.19 3.33 10.58
N PHE A 184 -16.15 2.51 10.65
CA PHE A 184 -15.07 2.63 11.62
C PHE A 184 -14.36 3.96 11.47
N ARG A 185 -14.03 4.61 12.58
CA ARG A 185 -13.28 5.87 12.61
C ARG A 185 -12.01 5.70 13.41
N VAL A 186 -10.89 6.06 12.80
CA VAL A 186 -9.57 5.91 13.39
C VAL A 186 -8.81 7.22 13.25
N THR A 187 -8.13 7.60 14.31
CA THR A 187 -7.24 8.77 14.34
C THR A 187 -5.89 8.36 14.88
N GLY A 188 -4.84 9.07 14.48
CA GLY A 188 -3.54 8.89 15.10
C GLY A 188 -2.56 10.00 14.80
N SER A 189 -1.43 9.94 15.47
CA SER A 189 -0.30 10.85 15.28
C SER A 189 1.00 10.11 15.51
N SER A 190 2.08 10.59 14.89
CA SER A 190 3.42 10.16 15.27
C SER A 190 3.93 11.01 16.44
N GLU A 191 4.65 10.38 17.36
CA GLU A 191 5.39 11.04 18.44
C GLU A 191 6.89 10.73 18.34
N LEU A 192 7.32 10.19 17.19
CA LEU A 192 8.71 9.88 16.96
C LEU A 192 9.53 11.17 16.78
N GLU A 193 10.75 11.14 17.31
CA GLU A 193 11.75 12.20 17.14
C GLU A 193 11.99 12.49 15.65
N GLN A 194 12.05 11.41 14.85
CA GLN A 194 12.13 11.45 13.39
C GLN A 194 10.75 11.24 12.77
N ASN A 195 10.41 12.07 11.79
CA ASN A 195 9.15 11.91 11.06
C ASN A 195 9.17 10.59 10.27
N PRO A 196 8.22 9.67 10.52
CA PRO A 196 8.21 8.36 9.87
C PRO A 196 7.75 8.40 8.42
N LEU A 197 7.23 9.54 7.94
CA LEU A 197 6.83 9.68 6.54
C LEU A 197 8.08 9.72 5.66
N GLY A 198 8.12 8.87 4.63
CA GLY A 198 9.23 8.83 3.67
C GLY A 198 9.36 10.10 2.82
N THR A 199 10.57 10.30 2.27
CA THR A 199 10.84 11.37 1.30
C THR A 199 10.07 11.16 0.00
N LEU A 200 9.57 12.25 -0.57
CA LEU A 200 8.90 12.31 -1.86
C LEU A 200 9.76 13.05 -2.87
N GLN A 201 9.64 12.70 -4.15
CA GLN A 201 10.20 13.49 -5.25
C GLN A 201 9.09 13.88 -6.22
N MET A 202 9.13 15.11 -6.72
CA MET A 202 8.09 15.62 -7.61
C MET A 202 8.56 16.77 -8.48
N ASN A 203 7.74 17.08 -9.49
CA ASN A 203 7.91 18.26 -10.32
C ASN A 203 7.06 19.43 -9.81
N MET A 204 7.70 20.57 -9.55
CA MET A 204 7.07 21.85 -9.19
C MET A 204 7.77 22.98 -9.96
N SER A 205 7.18 24.17 -10.02
CA SER A 205 7.88 25.31 -10.62
C SER A 205 9.13 25.67 -9.80
N THR A 206 10.11 26.29 -10.46
CA THR A 206 11.27 26.91 -9.78
C THR A 206 11.13 28.43 -9.93
N CYS A 207 12.17 29.21 -9.63
CA CYS A 207 12.16 30.64 -9.94
C CYS A 207 12.56 30.96 -11.38
N SER A 208 13.27 30.03 -12.03
CA SER A 208 13.85 30.17 -13.36
C SER A 208 13.05 29.41 -14.44
N ARG A 209 12.27 28.39 -14.05
CA ARG A 209 11.64 27.42 -14.94
C ARG A 209 10.22 27.11 -14.48
N THR A 210 9.37 26.75 -15.44
CA THR A 210 8.00 26.30 -15.15
C THR A 210 7.94 24.94 -14.46
N GLU A 211 9.01 24.16 -14.53
CA GLU A 211 9.12 22.82 -13.96
C GLU A 211 10.58 22.54 -13.57
N GLY A 212 10.78 22.01 -12.36
CA GLY A 212 12.04 21.50 -11.84
C GLY A 212 11.79 20.33 -10.89
N TRP A 213 12.84 19.54 -10.64
CA TRP A 213 12.78 18.35 -9.80
C TRP A 213 13.04 18.73 -8.34
N TRP A 214 12.10 18.41 -7.46
CA TRP A 214 12.14 18.74 -6.04
C TRP A 214 12.23 17.48 -5.19
N GLY A 215 13.04 17.55 -4.14
CA GLY A 215 13.03 16.64 -3.01
C GLY A 215 12.13 17.24 -1.93
N VAL A 216 11.22 16.43 -1.39
CA VAL A 216 10.24 16.85 -0.38
C VAL A 216 10.39 15.95 0.83
N VAL A 217 10.77 16.54 1.95
CA VAL A 217 11.08 15.85 3.20
C VAL A 217 10.06 16.30 4.26
N PRO A 218 9.33 15.37 4.89
CA PRO A 218 8.48 15.67 6.05
C PRO A 218 9.32 16.18 7.22
N ILE A 219 8.83 17.23 7.90
CA ILE A 219 9.57 17.90 8.99
C ILE A 219 9.75 16.97 10.18
N SER A 220 10.97 16.94 10.69
CA SER A 220 11.35 16.32 11.96
C SER A 220 11.46 17.40 13.03
N LEU A 221 10.63 17.37 14.08
CA LEU A 221 10.61 18.44 15.10
C LEU A 221 11.86 18.50 15.99
N ASP A 222 12.71 17.47 15.95
CA ASP A 222 13.99 17.42 16.69
C ASP A 222 15.21 17.86 15.85
N ASP A 223 15.03 18.20 14.57
CA ASP A 223 16.12 18.78 13.77
C ASP A 223 16.00 20.31 13.80
N ASP A 224 16.95 20.98 14.47
CA ASP A 224 17.02 22.44 14.60
C ASP A 224 17.01 23.15 13.21
N LEU A 225 17.30 22.43 12.13
CA LEU A 225 17.34 22.92 10.75
C LEU A 225 15.96 22.98 10.05
N ASP A 226 14.93 22.32 10.60
CA ASP A 226 13.59 22.25 10.01
C ASP A 226 12.52 22.90 10.94
N ASP A 227 12.92 23.79 11.86
CA ASP A 227 11.99 24.51 12.75
C ASP A 227 11.11 25.48 11.94
N VAL A 228 10.00 24.95 11.44
CA VAL A 228 8.95 25.72 10.79
C VAL A 228 7.98 26.19 11.85
N SER A 229 7.79 27.52 11.91
CA SER A 229 6.91 28.15 12.89
C SER A 229 5.50 27.55 12.84
N GLY A 230 5.07 26.92 13.95
CA GLY A 230 3.76 26.29 14.04
C GLY A 230 3.67 24.90 13.38
N GLY A 231 4.81 24.29 13.06
CA GLY A 231 4.94 22.89 12.68
C GLY A 231 4.34 21.96 13.74
N THR A 232 3.72 20.88 13.27
CA THR A 232 3.12 19.85 14.14
C THR A 232 3.48 18.47 13.61
N ASN A 233 3.52 17.49 14.51
CA ASN A 233 3.66 16.09 14.14
C ASN A 233 2.63 15.65 13.09
N PRO A 234 2.99 14.69 12.22
CA PRO A 234 2.06 14.18 11.24
C PRO A 234 0.86 13.53 11.95
N THR A 235 -0.33 13.81 11.41
CA THR A 235 -1.59 13.24 11.91
C THR A 235 -2.29 12.47 10.82
N VAL A 236 -3.00 11.42 11.22
CA VAL A 236 -3.79 10.58 10.32
C VAL A 236 -5.24 10.51 10.76
N GLN A 237 -6.14 10.45 9.78
CA GLN A 237 -7.55 10.19 9.97
C GLN A 237 -8.00 9.16 8.95
N LEU A 238 -8.75 8.17 9.41
CA LEU A 238 -9.22 7.06 8.61
C LEU A 238 -10.70 6.83 8.92
N THR A 239 -11.50 6.60 7.89
CA THR A 239 -12.87 6.11 8.01
C THR A 239 -13.08 4.98 7.02
N PHE A 240 -13.62 3.84 7.44
CA PHE A 240 -13.80 2.69 6.56
C PHE A 240 -14.97 1.79 6.96
N ASP A 241 -15.52 1.06 6.00
CA ASP A 241 -16.55 0.04 6.17
C ASP A 241 -16.36 -1.08 5.15
N ASP A 242 -17.29 -2.03 5.07
CA ASP A 242 -17.23 -3.16 4.13
C ASP A 242 -17.30 -2.77 2.64
N SER A 243 -17.42 -1.49 2.32
CA SER A 243 -17.63 -0.98 0.97
C SER A 243 -16.61 0.07 0.53
N SER A 244 -16.14 0.92 1.44
CA SER A 244 -15.37 2.12 1.12
C SER A 244 -14.43 2.53 2.24
N ALA A 245 -13.41 3.30 1.87
CA ALA A 245 -12.50 3.90 2.84
C ALA A 245 -12.08 5.31 2.41
N SER A 246 -11.93 6.19 3.40
CA SER A 246 -11.29 7.49 3.27
C SER A 246 -10.13 7.58 4.25
N PHE A 247 -8.96 7.97 3.77
CA PHE A 247 -7.76 8.10 4.59
C PHE A 247 -7.10 9.44 4.31
N SER A 248 -6.64 10.14 5.34
CA SER A 248 -5.93 11.41 5.19
C SER A 248 -4.72 11.50 6.10
N ILE A 249 -3.61 12.00 5.56
CA ILE A 249 -2.40 12.36 6.30
C ILE A 249 -2.24 13.87 6.20
N ARG A 250 -1.92 14.52 7.31
CA ARG A 250 -1.54 15.93 7.36
C ARG A 250 -0.17 16.05 8.01
N SER A 251 0.75 16.71 7.32
CA SER A 251 2.11 16.94 7.81
C SER A 251 2.64 18.27 7.30
N TRP A 252 3.78 18.67 7.83
CA TRP A 252 4.57 19.77 7.31
C TRP A 252 5.79 19.21 6.59
N ILE A 253 6.25 19.93 5.58
CA ILE A 253 7.40 19.52 4.76
C ILE A 253 8.38 20.68 4.61
N VAL A 254 9.63 20.33 4.38
CA VAL A 254 10.62 21.18 3.73
C VAL A 254 10.93 20.59 2.36
N ALA A 255 11.12 21.45 1.36
CA ALA A 255 11.43 21.05 0.01
C ALA A 255 12.54 21.91 -0.59
N ASN A 256 13.37 21.28 -1.43
CA ASN A 256 14.44 21.93 -2.17
C ASN A 256 14.56 21.36 -3.58
N THR A 257 15.08 22.18 -4.50
CA THR A 257 15.42 21.70 -5.85
C THR A 257 16.58 20.71 -5.77
N LEU A 258 16.50 19.64 -6.54
CA LEU A 258 17.53 18.60 -6.61
C LEU A 258 18.60 18.86 -7.68
N ALA A 259 18.39 19.85 -8.54
CA ALA A 259 19.38 20.29 -9.52
C ALA A 259 20.20 21.44 -8.92
N GLU A 260 21.53 21.27 -8.90
CA GLU A 260 22.50 22.28 -8.40
C GLU A 260 22.48 23.60 -9.22
N GLU A 261 21.87 23.62 -10.41
CA GLU A 261 21.87 24.78 -11.31
C GLU A 261 20.80 25.85 -11.00
N ASP A 262 19.88 25.60 -10.05
CA ASP A 262 18.78 26.52 -9.72
C ASP A 262 19.00 27.22 -8.35
N GLU A 263 20.23 27.70 -8.08
CA GLU A 263 20.60 28.41 -6.84
C GLU A 263 19.69 29.62 -6.51
N GLU A 264 19.03 30.20 -7.51
CA GLU A 264 18.06 31.30 -7.31
C GLU A 264 16.74 30.85 -6.66
N THR A 265 16.47 29.53 -6.62
CA THR A 265 15.23 29.00 -6.05
C THR A 265 15.43 28.70 -4.57
N PRO A 266 14.73 29.41 -3.67
CA PRO A 266 14.89 29.19 -2.25
C PRO A 266 14.35 27.81 -1.84
N ARG A 267 14.90 27.25 -0.76
CA ARG A 267 14.22 26.18 -0.03
C ARG A 267 12.86 26.70 0.45
N ILE A 268 11.89 25.81 0.55
CA ILE A 268 10.54 26.16 0.97
C ILE A 268 10.07 25.26 2.10
N SER A 269 9.26 25.81 2.98
CA SER A 269 8.41 25.05 3.89
C SER A 269 6.97 25.12 3.41
N ALA A 270 6.20 24.06 3.67
CA ALA A 270 4.79 24.02 3.26
C ALA A 270 4.01 22.97 4.06
N ARG A 271 2.68 23.01 3.90
CA ARG A 271 1.78 21.95 4.39
C ARG A 271 1.58 20.89 3.32
N LEU A 272 1.77 19.63 3.72
CA LEU A 272 1.45 18.45 2.93
C LEU A 272 0.15 17.82 3.44
N THR A 273 -0.82 17.68 2.55
CA THR A 273 -2.00 16.84 2.78
C THR A 273 -2.01 15.70 1.77
N ILE A 274 -2.21 14.48 2.24
CA ILE A 274 -2.41 13.30 1.41
C ILE A 274 -3.82 12.79 1.69
N GLU A 275 -4.64 12.65 0.68
CA GLU A 275 -6.02 12.18 0.81
C GLU A 275 -6.25 10.98 -0.10
N PHE A 276 -6.84 9.93 0.43
CA PHE A 276 -7.21 8.72 -0.30
C PHE A 276 -8.71 8.50 -0.16
N LEU A 277 -9.34 8.17 -1.29
CA LEU A 277 -10.71 7.67 -1.35
C LEU A 277 -10.72 6.39 -2.16
N GLY A 278 -11.23 5.32 -1.58
CA GLY A 278 -11.20 3.99 -2.18
C GLY A 278 -12.50 3.21 -2.01
N ARG A 279 -12.63 2.18 -2.84
CA ARG A 279 -13.69 1.17 -2.76
C ARG A 279 -13.07 -0.19 -2.45
N ILE A 280 -13.81 -1.00 -1.70
CA ILE A 280 -13.37 -2.34 -1.32
C ILE A 280 -12.98 -3.16 -2.56
N ASP A 281 -11.85 -3.85 -2.45
CA ASP A 281 -11.44 -4.90 -3.34
C ASP A 281 -11.99 -6.23 -2.83
N ALA A 282 -13.26 -6.49 -3.13
CA ALA A 282 -13.96 -7.67 -2.61
C ALA A 282 -13.30 -9.00 -3.03
N ALA A 283 -12.54 -9.01 -4.13
CA ALA A 283 -11.87 -10.22 -4.62
C ALA A 283 -10.57 -10.54 -3.86
N ARG A 284 -10.05 -9.59 -3.07
CA ARG A 284 -8.77 -9.70 -2.35
C ARG A 284 -8.86 -9.24 -0.88
N SER A 285 -10.08 -9.10 -0.36
CA SER A 285 -10.37 -8.68 1.02
C SER A 285 -11.04 -9.80 1.80
N ASP A 286 -10.78 -9.83 3.09
CA ASP A 286 -11.52 -10.63 4.06
C ASP A 286 -12.79 -9.91 4.52
N VAL A 287 -13.72 -10.67 5.12
CA VAL A 287 -15.01 -10.13 5.55
C VAL A 287 -14.81 -9.31 6.81
N LEU A 288 -15.03 -8.00 6.72
CA LEU A 288 -15.03 -7.10 7.88
C LEU A 288 -16.30 -7.34 8.70
N ASN A 289 -16.15 -7.61 9.99
CA ASN A 289 -17.29 -7.79 10.89
C ASN A 289 -17.73 -6.46 11.50
N GLU A 290 -19.01 -6.40 11.84
CA GLU A 290 -19.57 -5.27 12.58
C GLU A 290 -19.15 -5.29 14.06
N GLY A 291 -19.00 -4.10 14.61
CA GLY A 291 -18.73 -3.84 16.02
C GLY A 291 -17.28 -3.57 16.36
N THR A 292 -17.03 -3.24 17.63
CA THR A 292 -15.69 -3.04 18.20
C THR A 292 -15.37 -4.19 19.16
N PRO A 293 -14.14 -4.75 19.16
CA PRO A 293 -12.97 -4.37 18.35
C PRO A 293 -13.12 -4.65 16.86
N VAL A 294 -12.27 -4.02 16.03
CA VAL A 294 -12.23 -4.27 14.58
C VAL A 294 -11.71 -5.69 14.36
N ILE A 295 -12.51 -6.56 13.73
CA ILE A 295 -12.16 -7.96 13.49
C ILE A 295 -12.57 -8.38 12.09
N TRP A 296 -11.82 -9.31 11.51
CA TRP A 296 -12.13 -9.88 10.20
C TRP A 296 -12.45 -11.37 10.32
N THR A 297 -13.18 -11.89 9.35
CA THR A 297 -13.32 -13.32 9.16
C THR A 297 -12.49 -13.74 7.95
N PRO A 298 -11.39 -14.49 8.16
CA PRO A 298 -10.54 -14.97 7.09
C PRO A 298 -11.36 -15.73 6.04
N SER A 299 -11.22 -15.33 4.79
CA SER A 299 -12.02 -15.86 3.69
C SER A 299 -11.21 -16.07 2.41
N MET A 300 -10.09 -15.37 2.25
CA MET A 300 -9.19 -15.51 1.11
C MET A 300 -8.23 -16.70 1.31
N GLY A 301 -8.24 -17.65 0.37
CA GLY A 301 -7.39 -18.86 0.44
C GLY A 301 -7.97 -20.02 1.24
N PHE A 302 -9.09 -19.79 1.93
CA PHE A 302 -9.85 -20.82 2.62
C PHE A 302 -11.00 -21.25 1.71
N GLY A 303 -11.09 -22.55 1.38
CA GLY A 303 -11.96 -23.14 0.34
C GLY A 303 -13.48 -22.99 0.52
N ASN A 304 -13.94 -22.04 1.33
CA ASN A 304 -15.33 -21.67 1.57
C ASN A 304 -15.77 -20.42 0.78
N ASN A 305 -14.86 -19.57 0.30
CA ASN A 305 -15.26 -18.33 -0.36
C ASN A 305 -15.22 -18.43 -1.89
N SER A 306 -16.39 -18.45 -2.54
CA SER A 306 -16.50 -18.43 -4.01
C SER A 306 -16.08 -17.09 -4.64
N LEU A 307 -15.80 -16.07 -3.83
CA LEU A 307 -15.33 -14.75 -4.26
C LEU A 307 -13.80 -14.64 -4.33
N SER A 308 -13.06 -15.62 -3.81
CA SER A 308 -11.60 -15.61 -3.90
C SER A 308 -11.16 -15.88 -5.34
N LEU A 309 -10.72 -14.81 -6.02
CA LEU A 309 -10.12 -14.82 -7.36
C LEU A 309 -10.77 -15.81 -8.34
N ASP A 310 -11.91 -15.39 -8.90
CA ASP A 310 -12.49 -15.80 -10.18
C ASP A 310 -11.93 -17.13 -10.74
N TYR A 311 -12.29 -18.23 -10.09
CA TYR A 311 -11.84 -19.59 -10.41
C TYR A 311 -12.09 -19.95 -11.89
N GLU A 312 -13.08 -19.31 -12.53
CA GLU A 312 -13.39 -19.47 -13.95
C GLU A 312 -12.34 -18.85 -14.88
N SER A 313 -11.72 -17.73 -14.52
CA SER A 313 -10.75 -17.03 -15.39
C SER A 313 -9.39 -17.76 -15.45
N GLY A 314 -8.91 -18.25 -14.30
CA GLY A 314 -7.69 -19.07 -14.20
C GLY A 314 -7.85 -20.44 -14.84
N ALA A 315 -9.03 -21.07 -14.68
CA ALA A 315 -9.33 -22.34 -15.33
C ALA A 315 -9.42 -22.21 -16.86
N LEU A 316 -9.95 -21.11 -17.40
CA LEU A 316 -10.00 -20.87 -18.84
C LEU A 316 -8.64 -20.50 -19.44
N ALA A 317 -7.79 -19.75 -18.72
CA ALA A 317 -6.42 -19.48 -19.14
C ALA A 317 -5.55 -20.75 -19.13
N ALA A 318 -5.67 -21.59 -18.10
CA ALA A 318 -4.98 -22.87 -18.02
C ALA A 318 -5.52 -23.92 -19.01
N ALA A 319 -6.84 -23.95 -19.26
CA ALA A 319 -7.46 -24.82 -20.26
C ALA A 319 -7.15 -24.38 -21.70
N GLY A 320 -7.03 -23.08 -21.97
CA GLY A 320 -6.69 -22.54 -23.29
C GLY A 320 -5.29 -22.92 -23.76
N VAL A 321 -4.33 -23.04 -22.84
CA VAL A 321 -2.96 -23.50 -23.13
C VAL A 321 -2.91 -25.03 -23.32
N ASN A 322 -3.70 -25.78 -22.55
CA ASN A 322 -3.69 -27.25 -22.61
C ASN A 322 -4.45 -27.84 -23.80
N ILE A 323 -5.56 -27.22 -24.25
CA ILE A 323 -6.34 -27.77 -25.37
C ILE A 323 -5.52 -27.77 -26.68
N ARG A 324 -4.74 -26.72 -26.97
CA ARG A 324 -3.91 -26.69 -28.19
C ARG A 324 -2.78 -27.73 -28.18
N GLN A 325 -2.20 -28.03 -27.02
CA GLN A 325 -1.17 -29.06 -26.89
C GLN A 325 -1.74 -30.49 -26.90
N ILE A 326 -2.91 -30.70 -26.30
CA ILE A 326 -3.59 -32.00 -26.28
C ILE A 326 -4.04 -32.42 -27.70
N TRP A 327 -4.55 -31.50 -28.52
CA TRP A 327 -4.88 -31.81 -29.92
C TRP A 327 -3.64 -32.11 -30.78
N SER A 328 -2.49 -31.48 -30.46
CA SER A 328 -1.22 -31.73 -31.15
C SER A 328 -0.64 -33.11 -30.80
N ILE A 329 -0.77 -33.54 -29.54
CA ILE A 329 -0.30 -34.84 -29.06
C ILE A 329 -1.24 -35.97 -29.52
N LEU A 330 -2.56 -35.77 -29.48
CA LEU A 330 -3.52 -36.77 -30.01
C LEU A 330 -3.36 -36.94 -31.52
N GLY A 331 -3.10 -35.86 -32.27
CA GLY A 331 -2.83 -35.92 -33.71
C GLY A 331 -1.56 -36.70 -34.04
N ALA A 332 -0.49 -36.51 -33.26
CA ALA A 332 0.77 -37.25 -33.43
C ALA A 332 0.63 -38.74 -33.07
N VAL A 333 -0.13 -39.07 -32.02
CA VAL A 333 -0.37 -40.46 -31.61
C VAL A 333 -1.28 -41.20 -32.60
N LEU A 334 -2.28 -40.54 -33.17
CA LEU A 334 -3.13 -41.13 -34.21
C LEU A 334 -2.38 -41.35 -35.53
N ALA A 335 -1.43 -40.48 -35.89
CA ALA A 335 -0.58 -40.68 -37.07
C ALA A 335 0.38 -41.87 -36.91
N TYR A 336 0.86 -42.16 -35.69
CA TYR A 336 1.78 -43.27 -35.42
C TYR A 336 1.10 -44.65 -35.37
N ILE A 337 -0.23 -44.69 -35.25
CA ILE A 337 -1.00 -45.94 -35.21
C ILE A 337 -1.41 -46.41 -36.62
N PHE A 338 -1.23 -45.59 -37.65
CA PHE A 338 -1.61 -45.89 -39.04
C PHE A 338 -0.44 -45.94 -40.04
N ILE A 339 0.80 -46.11 -39.57
CA ILE A 339 1.97 -46.46 -40.41
C ILE A 339 2.41 -47.89 -40.12
#